data_AF-A0A6N0HYQ9-F1
#
_entry.id   AF-A0A6N0HYQ9-F1
#
_cell.length_a   1.000
_cell.length_b   1.000
_cell.length_c   1.000
_cell.angle_alpha   90.00
_cell.angle_beta   90.00
_cell.angle_gamma   90.00
#
_symmetry.space_group_name_H-M   'P 1'
#
loop_
_entity.id
_entity.type
_entity.pdbx_description
1 polymer ?
#
loop_
_entity_poly.entity_id
_entity_poly.type
_entity_poly.pdbx_seq_one_letter_code
_entity_poly.pdbx_strand_id
1 'polypeptide(L)'
;MIKKIPASNLKSGMYIHDLNCGWMSHPFLQKRFLIKDESRIEKIIDAGISEVYIDTNLGDDIDQQVSHGQIQSLEEVEQSIDSEIEKLTATPDTPQPPTPLQEELNVAQRLNQEAREMTKRVLDRVAQGEPIETEPVETVARPLLR
;
A
#
# COMPACT_ATOMS: atom_id res chain seq x y z
N MET A 1 16.00 16.59 -1.19
CA MET A 1 16.31 15.15 -1.16
C MET A 1 15.11 14.49 -0.53
N ILE A 2 14.67 13.33 -1.01
CA ILE A 2 13.47 12.68 -0.46
C ILE A 2 13.89 11.77 0.70
N LYS A 3 13.25 11.96 1.85
CA LYS A 3 13.46 11.14 3.05
C LYS A 3 12.13 10.60 3.56
N LYS A 4 12.12 9.33 3.96
CA LYS A 4 11.02 8.69 4.67
C LYS A 4 11.20 8.91 6.17
N ILE A 5 10.17 9.44 6.82
CA ILE A 5 10.18 9.84 8.23
C ILE A 5 8.89 9.38 8.92
N PRO A 6 8.90 9.11 10.23
CA PRO A 6 7.66 8.86 10.96
C PRO A 6 6.85 10.15 11.08
N ALA A 7 5.52 10.03 11.03
CA ALA A 7 4.61 11.18 11.11
C ALA A 7 4.76 11.96 12.44
N SER A 8 5.24 11.31 13.50
CA SER A 8 5.57 11.94 14.79
C SER A 8 6.69 12.99 14.72
N ASN A 9 7.55 12.92 13.70
CA ASN A 9 8.69 13.83 13.55
C ASN A 9 8.39 15.00 12.59
N LEU A 10 7.15 15.11 12.13
CA LEU A 10 6.72 16.23 11.29
C LEU A 10 6.72 17.55 12.08
N LYS A 11 7.19 18.61 11.43
CA LYS A 11 7.12 19.99 11.92
C LYS A 11 6.55 20.91 10.85
N SER A 12 6.04 22.07 11.27
CA SER A 12 5.72 23.15 10.35
C SER A 12 6.99 23.60 9.60
N GLY A 13 6.85 23.97 8.33
CA GLY A 13 7.96 24.28 7.43
C GLY A 13 8.41 23.12 6.55
N MET A 14 8.05 21.86 6.87
CA MET A 14 8.41 20.70 6.06
C MET A 14 7.55 20.60 4.79
N TYR A 15 8.14 20.12 3.69
CA TYR A 15 7.43 19.86 2.44
C TYR A 15 7.13 18.37 2.29
N ILE A 16 5.85 18.00 2.17
CA ILE A 16 5.43 16.63 1.96
C ILE A 16 5.53 16.29 0.48
N HIS A 17 6.31 15.25 0.17
CA HIS A 17 6.40 14.66 -1.17
C HIS A 17 5.34 13.58 -1.41
N ASP A 18 5.11 12.72 -0.41
CA ASP A 18 4.09 11.68 -0.44
C ASP A 18 3.65 11.31 0.99
N LEU A 19 2.36 11.04 1.19
CA LEU A 19 1.76 10.70 2.47
C LEU A 19 1.81 9.19 2.78
N ASN A 20 2.36 8.36 1.88
CA ASN A 20 2.48 6.90 2.06
C ASN A 20 1.17 6.23 2.55
N CYS A 21 0.04 6.71 2.05
CA CYS A 21 -1.28 6.24 2.47
C CYS A 21 -2.01 5.54 1.31
N GLY A 22 -2.80 4.53 1.66
CA GLY A 22 -3.62 3.80 0.70
C GLY A 22 -4.61 4.74 -0.01
N TRP A 23 -4.92 4.43 -1.27
CA TRP A 23 -5.82 5.21 -2.13
C TRP A 23 -7.24 5.43 -1.55
N MET A 24 -7.67 4.61 -0.58
CA MET A 24 -8.96 4.72 0.11
C MET A 24 -8.93 5.62 1.38
N SER A 25 -7.75 5.96 1.90
CA SER A 25 -7.58 6.63 3.21
C SER A 25 -7.01 8.04 3.09
N HIS A 26 -7.35 8.79 2.04
CA HIS A 26 -6.76 10.11 1.79
C HIS A 26 -7.69 11.26 2.23
N PRO A 27 -7.56 11.81 3.45
CA PRO A 27 -8.38 12.93 3.92
C PRO A 27 -7.93 14.30 3.36
N PHE A 28 -6.93 14.33 2.47
CA PHE A 28 -6.39 15.55 1.89
C PHE A 28 -6.74 15.70 0.40
N LEU A 29 -7.03 16.93 -0.02
CA LEU A 29 -7.32 17.28 -1.41
C LEU A 29 -6.06 17.29 -2.30
N GLN A 30 -4.87 17.38 -1.68
CA GLN A 30 -3.58 17.48 -2.36
C GLN A 30 -2.60 16.45 -1.77
N LYS A 31 -1.86 15.76 -2.64
CA LYS A 31 -0.85 14.75 -2.26
C LYS A 31 0.49 15.35 -1.84
N ARG A 32 0.77 16.59 -2.28
CA ARG A 32 2.04 17.31 -2.07
C ARG A 32 1.74 18.72 -1.60
N PHE A 33 2.28 19.12 -0.46
CA PHE A 33 2.09 20.45 0.07
C PHE A 33 3.12 20.78 1.15
N LEU A 34 3.31 22.08 1.38
CA LEU A 34 4.07 22.59 2.52
C LEU A 34 3.20 22.59 3.78
N ILE A 35 3.73 22.06 4.89
CA ILE A 35 3.08 22.11 6.19
C ILE A 35 3.24 23.52 6.76
N LYS A 36 2.15 24.28 6.77
CA LYS A 36 2.16 25.65 7.30
C LYS A 36 1.81 25.72 8.79
N ASP A 37 0.93 24.82 9.23
CA ASP A 37 0.32 24.87 10.56
C ASP A 37 0.34 23.49 11.21
N GLU A 38 0.41 23.45 12.54
CA GLU A 38 0.43 22.23 13.35
C GLU A 38 -0.89 21.45 13.27
N SER A 39 -2.01 22.15 13.06
CA SER A 39 -3.32 21.53 12.79
C SER A 39 -3.34 20.60 11.58
N ARG A 40 -2.42 20.77 10.62
CA ARG A 40 -2.27 19.83 9.49
C ARG A 40 -1.56 18.56 9.90
N ILE A 41 -0.60 18.65 10.82
CA ILE A 41 0.13 17.49 11.35
C ILE A 41 -0.84 16.62 12.15
N GLU A 42 -1.68 17.23 13.00
CA GLU A 42 -2.73 16.52 13.74
C GLU A 42 -3.64 15.74 12.79
N LYS A 43 -4.08 16.35 11.68
CA LYS A 43 -4.91 15.65 10.67
C LYS A 43 -4.20 14.47 10.02
N ILE A 44 -2.88 14.51 9.85
CA ILE A 44 -2.11 13.40 9.29
C ILE A 44 -2.05 12.25 10.30
N ILE A 45 -1.86 12.57 11.58
CA ILE A 45 -1.84 11.59 12.67
C ILE A 45 -3.23 10.97 12.87
N ASP A 46 -4.29 11.79 12.89
CA ASP A 46 -5.69 11.36 12.99
C ASP A 46 -6.12 10.49 11.81
N ALA A 47 -5.53 10.70 10.63
CA ALA A 47 -5.73 9.86 9.46
C ALA A 47 -5.11 8.45 9.60
N GLY A 48 -4.39 8.17 10.69
CA GLY A 48 -3.69 6.92 10.92
C GLY A 48 -2.41 6.77 10.10
N ILE A 49 -1.87 7.87 9.54
CA ILE A 49 -0.66 7.82 8.72
C ILE A 49 0.54 7.75 9.65
N SER A 50 1.28 6.64 9.56
CA SER A 50 2.43 6.37 10.45
C SER A 50 3.76 6.88 9.87
N GLU A 51 3.89 6.87 8.55
CA GLU A 51 5.13 7.21 7.84
C GLU A 51 4.81 8.12 6.66
N VAL A 52 5.70 9.07 6.35
CA VAL A 52 5.53 10.02 5.24
C VAL A 52 6.87 10.30 4.57
N TYR A 53 6.83 10.72 3.30
CA TYR A 53 7.99 11.16 2.54
C TYR A 53 8.04 12.68 2.49
N ILE A 54 9.16 13.26 2.93
CA ILE A 54 9.41 14.71 2.87
C ILE A 54 10.48 15.03 1.84
N ASP A 55 10.39 16.20 1.22
CA ASP A 55 11.46 16.74 0.37
C ASP A 55 12.21 17.86 1.09
N THR A 56 13.45 17.56 1.47
CA THR A 56 14.35 18.50 2.17
C THR A 56 14.92 19.59 1.26
N ASN A 57 14.69 19.55 -0.06
CA ASN A 57 15.08 20.62 -0.97
C ASN A 57 14.05 21.76 -1.02
N LEU A 58 12.79 21.46 -0.67
CA LEU A 58 11.65 22.36 -0.84
C LEU A 58 11.06 22.87 0.50
N GLY A 59 11.52 22.32 1.62
CA GLY A 59 11.09 22.70 2.97
C GLY A 59 12.16 22.42 4.01
N ASP A 60 11.84 22.73 5.25
CA ASP A 60 12.75 22.56 6.38
C ASP A 60 13.10 21.08 6.60
N ASP A 61 14.37 20.79 6.89
CA ASP A 61 14.83 19.45 7.22
C ASP A 61 14.53 19.14 8.69
N ILE A 62 14.49 17.84 9.00
CA ILE A 62 14.42 17.37 10.37
C ILE A 62 15.72 17.74 11.12
N ASP A 63 15.59 18.25 12.35
CA ASP A 63 16.72 18.42 13.25
C ASP A 63 17.46 17.08 13.41
N GLN A 64 18.75 17.05 13.08
CA GLN A 64 19.63 15.86 13.16
C GLN A 64 19.73 15.22 14.56
N GLN A 65 19.03 15.76 15.56
CA GLN A 65 18.93 15.22 16.92
C GLN A 65 17.87 14.14 17.10
N VAL A 66 16.92 13.97 16.17
CA VAL A 66 16.06 12.77 16.21
C VAL A 66 16.87 11.59 15.66
N SER A 67 16.96 10.53 16.46
CA SER A 67 17.80 9.35 16.24
C SER A 67 17.89 8.95 14.78
N HIS A 68 19.13 8.94 14.27
CA HIS A 68 19.57 8.48 12.94
C HIS A 68 19.06 7.08 12.51
N GLY A 69 18.34 6.35 13.36
CA GLY A 69 17.76 5.04 13.07
C GLY A 69 16.33 5.04 12.53
N GLN A 70 15.65 6.18 12.44
CA GLN A 70 14.25 6.26 11.97
C GLN A 70 14.04 7.03 10.67
N ILE A 71 15.09 7.60 10.09
CA ILE A 71 15.02 8.36 8.85
C ILE A 71 15.70 7.53 7.77
N GLN A 72 14.95 7.14 6.74
CA GLN A 72 15.48 6.38 5.62
C GLN A 72 15.49 7.25 4.37
N SER A 73 16.58 7.19 3.61
CA SER A 73 16.60 7.76 2.25
C SER A 73 15.70 6.96 1.32
N LEU A 74 15.30 7.55 0.19
CA LEU A 74 14.50 6.85 -0.80
C LEU A 74 15.23 5.59 -1.33
N GLU A 75 16.53 5.69 -1.59
CA GLU A 75 17.34 4.56 -2.08
C GLU A 75 17.41 3.39 -1.07
N GLU A 76 17.52 3.67 0.24
CA GLU A 76 17.52 2.62 1.28
C GLU A 76 16.16 1.91 1.38
N VAL A 77 15.07 2.66 1.20
CA VAL A 77 13.72 2.10 1.18
C VAL A 77 13.55 1.19 -0.04
N GLU A 78 13.95 1.64 -1.22
CA GLU A 78 13.89 0.83 -2.45
C GLU A 78 14.67 -0.48 -2.30
N GLN A 79 15.90 -0.43 -1.78
CA GLN A 79 16.71 -1.63 -1.54
C GLN A 79 16.07 -2.60 -0.54
N SER A 80 15.41 -2.08 0.49
CA SER A 80 14.71 -2.91 1.48
C SER A 80 13.50 -3.62 0.87
N ILE A 81 12.75 -2.91 0.00
CA ILE A 81 11.61 -3.46 -0.74
C ILE A 81 12.09 -4.56 -1.68
N ASP A 82 13.14 -4.31 -2.47
CA ASP A 82 13.70 -5.30 -3.39
C ASP A 82 14.15 -6.57 -2.65
N SER A 83 14.84 -6.39 -1.52
CA SER A 83 15.29 -7.51 -0.67
C SER A 83 14.11 -8.29 -0.06
N GLU A 84 13.00 -7.63 0.25
CA GLU A 84 11.80 -8.26 0.79
C GLU A 84 11.01 -9.01 -0.29
N ILE A 85 10.91 -8.42 -1.49
CA ILE A 85 10.36 -9.09 -2.68
C ILE A 85 11.19 -10.34 -2.97
N GLU A 86 12.52 -10.26 -3.01
CA GLU A 86 13.40 -11.40 -3.24
C GLU A 86 13.14 -12.54 -2.24
N LYS A 87 12.98 -12.23 -0.95
CA LYS A 87 12.65 -13.24 0.09
C LYS A 87 11.29 -13.89 -0.11
N LEU A 88 10.28 -13.12 -0.55
CA LEU A 88 8.94 -13.62 -0.82
C LEU A 88 8.89 -14.46 -2.09
N THR A 89 9.72 -14.13 -3.09
CA THR A 89 9.88 -14.90 -4.34
C THR A 89 10.90 -16.03 -4.23
N ALA A 90 11.56 -16.19 -3.08
CA ALA A 90 12.55 -17.26 -2.85
C ALA A 90 11.91 -18.66 -2.76
N THR A 91 10.57 -18.75 -2.67
CA THR A 91 9.89 -20.00 -2.97
C THR A 91 10.02 -20.29 -4.45
N PRO A 92 10.67 -21.39 -4.87
CA PRO A 92 10.80 -21.71 -6.28
C PRO A 92 9.39 -21.86 -6.84
N ASP A 93 9.05 -20.96 -7.76
CA ASP A 93 7.92 -21.10 -8.65
C ASP A 93 8.17 -22.37 -9.45
N THR A 94 7.63 -23.49 -8.98
CA THR A 94 7.80 -24.79 -9.62
C THR A 94 7.28 -24.66 -11.05
N PRO A 95 8.14 -24.79 -12.08
CA PRO A 95 7.70 -24.66 -13.46
C PRO A 95 6.57 -25.65 -13.70
N GLN A 96 5.37 -25.12 -13.96
CA GLN A 96 4.23 -25.99 -14.23
C GLN A 96 4.46 -26.70 -15.57
N PRO A 97 4.19 -28.01 -15.66
CA PRO A 97 4.28 -28.71 -16.92
C PRO A 97 3.37 -28.02 -17.95
N PRO A 98 3.80 -27.88 -19.21
CA PRO A 98 3.00 -27.20 -20.22
C PRO A 98 1.68 -27.92 -20.44
N THR A 99 0.58 -27.25 -20.11
CA THR A 99 -0.79 -27.70 -20.29
C THR A 99 -1.33 -27.27 -21.66
N PRO A 100 -2.24 -28.05 -22.27
CA PRO A 100 -2.88 -27.65 -23.52
C PRO A 100 -3.68 -26.36 -23.35
N LEU A 101 -3.59 -25.45 -24.32
CA LEU A 101 -4.29 -24.15 -24.31
C LEU A 101 -5.80 -24.27 -24.03
N GLN A 102 -6.46 -25.29 -24.59
CA GLN A 102 -7.89 -25.50 -24.36
C GLN A 102 -8.21 -25.84 -22.91
N GLU A 103 -7.33 -26.57 -22.23
CA GLU A 103 -7.51 -26.93 -20.83
C GLU A 103 -7.35 -25.69 -19.94
N GLU A 104 -6.33 -24.87 -20.21
CA GLU A 104 -6.13 -23.58 -19.54
C GLU A 104 -7.30 -22.61 -19.75
N LEU A 105 -7.81 -22.51 -20.98
CA LEU A 105 -8.96 -21.65 -21.27
C LEU A 105 -10.22 -22.09 -20.52
N ASN A 106 -10.47 -23.39 -20.42
CA ASN A 106 -11.63 -23.91 -19.68
C ASN A 106 -11.52 -23.60 -18.18
N VAL A 107 -10.33 -23.80 -17.60
CA VAL A 107 -10.06 -23.49 -16.19
C VAL A 107 -10.20 -21.98 -15.94
N ALA A 108 -9.59 -21.14 -16.78
CA ALA A 108 -9.65 -19.69 -16.66
C ALA A 108 -11.08 -19.16 -16.78
N GLN A 109 -11.88 -19.68 -17.73
CA GLN A 109 -13.28 -19.28 -17.88
C GLN A 109 -14.10 -19.62 -16.64
N ARG A 110 -13.94 -20.83 -16.10
CA ARG A 110 -14.63 -21.28 -14.90
C ARG A 110 -14.28 -20.41 -13.69
N LEU A 111 -12.98 -20.18 -13.48
CA LEU A 111 -12.48 -19.37 -12.38
C LEU A 111 -12.94 -17.90 -12.49
N ASN A 112 -12.94 -17.35 -13.71
CA ASN A 112 -13.44 -16.00 -13.96
C ASN A 112 -14.94 -15.87 -13.64
N GLN A 113 -15.74 -16.86 -14.03
CA GLN A 113 -17.16 -16.87 -13.71
C GLN A 113 -17.39 -16.94 -12.20
N GLU A 114 -16.67 -17.83 -11.50
CA GLU A 114 -16.77 -17.96 -10.05
C GLU A 114 -16.36 -16.67 -9.31
N ALA A 115 -15.27 -16.03 -9.74
CA ALA A 115 -14.82 -14.76 -9.19
C ALA A 115 -15.85 -13.64 -9.40
N ARG A 116 -16.49 -13.57 -10.58
CA ARG A 116 -17.55 -12.59 -10.88
C ARG A 116 -18.77 -12.82 -9.99
N GLU A 117 -19.20 -14.06 -9.82
CA GLU A 117 -20.33 -14.42 -8.96
C GLU A 117 -20.04 -14.13 -7.48
N MET A 118 -18.82 -14.38 -7.02
CA MET A 118 -18.36 -14.03 -5.67
C MET A 118 -18.38 -12.51 -5.45
N THR A 119 -17.82 -11.75 -6.40
CA THR A 119 -17.78 -10.28 -6.33
C THR A 119 -19.19 -9.70 -6.27
N LYS A 120 -20.10 -10.19 -7.12
CA LYS A 120 -21.50 -9.77 -7.09
C LYS A 120 -22.15 -10.03 -5.73
N ARG A 121 -21.97 -11.23 -5.16
CA ARG A 121 -22.49 -11.57 -3.83
C ARG A 121 -21.97 -10.64 -2.74
N VAL A 122 -20.67 -10.33 -2.74
CA VAL A 122 -20.08 -9.40 -1.78
C VAL A 122 -20.69 -8.01 -1.91
N LEU A 123 -20.81 -7.49 -3.15
CA LEU A 123 -21.41 -6.18 -3.39
C LEU A 123 -22.89 -6.12 -2.98
N ASP A 124 -23.67 -7.17 -3.26
CA ASP A 124 -25.07 -7.26 -2.88
C ASP A 124 -25.25 -7.24 -1.36
N ARG A 125 -24.36 -7.93 -0.61
CA ARG A 125 -24.37 -7.92 0.87
C ARG A 125 -23.99 -6.57 1.45
N VAL A 126 -22.96 -5.93 0.92
CA VAL A 126 -22.57 -4.57 1.32
C VAL A 126 -23.71 -3.59 1.08
N ALA A 127 -24.41 -3.69 -0.07
CA ALA A 127 -25.57 -2.87 -0.37
C ALA A 127 -26.74 -3.09 0.61
N GLN A 128 -26.85 -4.27 1.20
CA GLN A 128 -27.84 -4.62 2.22
C GLN A 128 -27.41 -4.28 3.65
N GLY A 129 -26.19 -3.77 3.85
CA GLY A 129 -25.64 -3.46 5.16
C GLY A 129 -25.21 -4.70 5.96
N GLU A 130 -25.03 -5.83 5.29
CA GLU A 130 -24.57 -7.07 5.91
C GLU A 130 -23.04 -7.11 6.04
N PRO A 131 -22.50 -7.82 7.06
CA PRO A 131 -21.06 -8.04 7.19
C PRO A 131 -20.51 -8.91 6.04
N ILE A 132 -19.29 -8.62 5.61
CA ILE A 132 -18.59 -9.38 4.56
C ILE A 132 -17.91 -10.60 5.17
N GLU A 133 -18.16 -11.77 4.61
CA GLU A 133 -17.41 -13.00 4.91
C GLU A 133 -16.17 -13.08 4.01
N THR A 134 -14.99 -13.14 4.60
CA THR A 134 -13.71 -13.15 3.88
C THR A 134 -13.26 -14.54 3.45
N GLU A 135 -13.67 -15.58 4.17
CA GLU A 135 -13.27 -16.98 3.89
C GLU A 135 -13.69 -17.47 2.48
N PRO A 136 -14.93 -17.24 2.00
CA PRO A 136 -15.31 -17.64 0.65
C PRO A 136 -14.52 -16.89 -0.42
N VAL A 137 -14.25 -15.59 -0.18
CA VAL A 137 -13.50 -14.73 -1.10
C VAL A 137 -12.06 -15.22 -1.25
N GLU A 138 -11.43 -15.59 -0.13
CA GLU A 138 -10.06 -16.12 -0.14
C GLU A 138 -9.97 -17.45 -0.91
N THR A 139 -10.99 -18.30 -0.78
CA THR A 139 -11.07 -19.58 -1.49
C THR A 139 -11.07 -19.40 -3.01
N VAL A 140 -11.82 -18.41 -3.52
CA VAL A 140 -11.90 -18.12 -4.96
C VAL A 140 -10.67 -17.32 -5.45
N ALA A 141 -10.04 -16.54 -4.59
CA ALA A 141 -8.87 -15.73 -4.94
C ALA A 141 -7.57 -16.57 -4.99
N ARG A 142 -7.42 -17.58 -4.13
CA ARG A 142 -6.19 -18.37 -4.02
C ARG A 142 -5.72 -19.02 -5.34
N PRO A 143 -6.59 -19.57 -6.21
CA PRO A 143 -6.18 -20.09 -7.51
C PRO A 143 -5.72 -19.00 -8.50
N LEU A 144 -6.11 -17.74 -8.31
CA LEU A 144 -5.72 -16.60 -9.17
C LEU A 144 -4.34 -16.01 -8.83
N LEU A 145 -3.78 -16.37 -7.68
CA LEU A 145 -2.47 -15.90 -7.20
C LEU A 145 -1.33 -16.85 -7.60
N ARG A 146 -1.61 -17.81 -8.49
CA ARG A 146 -0.61 -18.64 -9.14
C ARG A 146 0.05 -17.90 -10.29
#